data_AF-A0A849FIG1-F1
#
_entry.id   AF-A0A849FIG1-F1
#
_cell.length_a   1.000
_cell.length_b   1.000
_cell.length_c   1.000
_cell.angle_alpha   90.00
_cell.angle_beta   90.00
_cell.angle_gamma   90.00
#
_symmetry.space_group_name_H-M   'P 1'
#
loop_
_entity.id
_entity.type
_entity.pdbx_description
1 polymer ?
#
loop_
_entity_poly.entity_id
_entity_poly.type
_entity_poly.pdbx_seq_one_letter_code
_entity_poly.pdbx_strand_id
1 'polypeptide(L)'
;WNKGGAENFRKTVLSVLSANNISFKTKFHGVMHLLNSSMFLCVFIVSILSVPTMYIKEIYPRFDWVFSVLSFFVLSTIILFICYWFTYKSIQGSSFDNFVDYIKIFFTFFSVALGFSLHNSIAVLEGHMGKRSEFVRTPKFNLNNLTDSWKGNKYLTKKLSRNMILEFALMGYFLFGMYSAVPLNDFGLFPFHFMLFAGFGFVFFKSLTARA
;
A
#
# COMPACT_ATOMS: atom_id res chain seq x y z
N TRP A 1 -8.56 9.71 -3.36
CA TRP A 1 -8.29 9.50 -4.80
C TRP A 1 -8.56 8.07 -5.27
N ASN A 2 -8.07 7.04 -4.57
CA ASN A 2 -8.25 5.64 -5.01
C ASN A 2 -9.71 5.19 -5.20
N LYS A 3 -10.65 5.69 -4.38
CA LYS A 3 -12.09 5.50 -4.61
C LYS A 3 -12.55 6.05 -5.97
N GLY A 4 -12.16 7.29 -6.28
CA GLY A 4 -12.48 7.92 -7.56
C GLY A 4 -11.86 7.19 -8.76
N GLY A 5 -10.67 6.62 -8.60
CA GLY A 5 -10.06 5.75 -9.61
C GLY A 5 -10.88 4.49 -9.87
N ALA A 6 -11.33 3.80 -8.80
CA ALA A 6 -12.22 2.63 -8.93
C ALA A 6 -13.59 2.99 -9.52
N GLU A 7 -14.17 4.13 -9.15
CA GLU A 7 -15.41 4.64 -9.77
C GLU A 7 -15.21 4.95 -11.26
N ASN A 8 -14.06 5.50 -11.64
CA ASN A 8 -13.72 5.77 -13.04
C ASN A 8 -13.63 4.45 -13.83
N PHE A 9 -12.93 3.44 -13.29
CA PHE A 9 -12.90 2.09 -13.87
C PHE A 9 -14.32 1.58 -14.13
N ARG A 10 -15.19 1.58 -13.10
CA ARG A 10 -16.57 1.09 -13.22
C ARG A 10 -17.36 1.81 -14.32
N LYS A 11 -17.18 3.12 -14.46
CA LYS A 11 -17.92 3.94 -15.43
C LYS A 11 -17.40 3.80 -16.87
N THR A 12 -16.10 3.61 -17.06
CA THR A 12 -15.45 3.77 -18.37
C THR A 12 -14.93 2.47 -18.97
N VAL A 13 -14.70 1.41 -18.17
CA VAL A 13 -14.08 0.17 -18.66
C VAL A 13 -14.87 -0.48 -19.80
N LEU A 14 -16.21 -0.52 -19.69
CA LEU A 14 -17.06 -1.09 -20.74
C LEU A 14 -16.97 -0.29 -22.03
N SER A 15 -16.92 1.05 -21.95
CA SER A 15 -16.75 1.91 -23.12
C SER A 15 -15.39 1.71 -23.80
N VAL A 16 -14.33 1.46 -23.03
CA VAL A 16 -13.00 1.16 -23.58
C VAL A 16 -13.02 -0.20 -24.28
N LEU A 17 -13.65 -1.21 -23.68
CA LEU A 17 -13.73 -2.55 -24.25
C LEU A 17 -14.62 -2.60 -25.51
N SER A 18 -15.72 -1.84 -25.54
CA SER A 18 -16.67 -1.79 -26.65
C SER A 18 -16.24 -0.89 -27.82
N ALA A 19 -15.16 -0.11 -27.67
CA ALA A 19 -14.69 0.80 -28.71
C ALA A 19 -14.13 0.02 -29.92
N ASN A 20 -14.75 0.16 -31.10
CA ASN A 20 -14.35 -0.56 -32.31
C ASN A 20 -13.17 0.09 -33.05
N ASN A 21 -12.86 1.34 -32.73
CA ASN A 21 -11.84 2.16 -33.39
C ASN A 21 -10.44 2.05 -32.75
N ILE A 22 -10.25 1.19 -31.75
CA ILE A 22 -8.97 1.03 -31.05
C ILE A 22 -8.51 -0.43 -31.03
N SER A 23 -7.20 -0.61 -31.16
CA SER A 23 -6.57 -1.93 -31.14
C SER A 23 -6.73 -2.64 -29.78
N PHE A 24 -6.70 -3.96 -29.79
CA PHE A 24 -6.73 -4.78 -28.57
C PHE A 24 -5.61 -4.39 -27.57
N LYS A 25 -4.41 -4.10 -28.07
CA LYS A 25 -3.28 -3.66 -27.23
C LYS A 25 -3.62 -2.36 -26.49
N THR A 26 -4.18 -1.39 -27.19
CA THR A 26 -4.61 -0.11 -26.58
C THR A 26 -5.72 -0.33 -25.55
N LYS A 27 -6.69 -1.21 -25.82
CA LYS A 27 -7.73 -1.59 -24.86
C LYS A 27 -7.13 -2.17 -23.59
N PHE A 28 -6.21 -3.13 -23.73
CA PHE A 28 -5.54 -3.76 -22.59
C PHE A 28 -4.80 -2.73 -21.72
N HIS A 29 -3.98 -1.86 -22.32
CA HIS A 29 -3.31 -0.80 -21.58
C HIS A 29 -4.30 0.16 -20.90
N GLY A 30 -5.40 0.50 -21.57
CA GLY A 30 -6.46 1.33 -20.99
C GLY A 30 -7.11 0.69 -19.76
N VAL A 31 -7.45 -0.61 -19.84
CA VAL A 31 -8.00 -1.37 -18.71
C VAL A 31 -7.01 -1.43 -17.55
N MET A 32 -5.74 -1.75 -17.82
CA MET A 32 -4.70 -1.81 -16.79
C MET A 32 -4.48 -0.46 -16.12
N HIS A 33 -4.50 0.63 -16.90
CA HIS A 33 -4.40 1.99 -16.37
C HIS A 33 -5.59 2.34 -15.47
N LEU A 34 -6.81 1.99 -15.86
CA LEU A 34 -8.01 2.20 -15.03
C LEU A 34 -7.97 1.37 -13.73
N LEU A 35 -7.30 0.21 -13.73
CA LEU A 35 -7.13 -0.64 -12.56
C LEU A 35 -6.03 -0.17 -11.59
N ASN A 36 -5.28 0.89 -11.90
CA ASN A 36 -4.14 1.35 -11.09
C ASN A 36 -4.49 1.54 -9.60
N SER A 37 -5.65 2.12 -9.28
CA SER A 37 -6.09 2.28 -7.89
C SER A 37 -6.35 0.95 -7.17
N SER A 38 -6.73 -0.10 -7.91
CA SER A 38 -6.98 -1.44 -7.35
C SER A 38 -5.70 -2.17 -6.94
N MET A 39 -4.52 -1.67 -7.34
CA MET A 39 -3.23 -2.22 -6.91
C MET A 39 -3.12 -2.27 -5.38
N PHE A 40 -3.60 -1.25 -4.66
CA PHE A 40 -3.58 -1.23 -3.20
C PHE A 40 -4.41 -2.37 -2.58
N LEU A 41 -5.55 -2.71 -3.21
CA LEU A 41 -6.38 -3.83 -2.77
C LEU A 41 -5.65 -5.16 -2.96
N CYS A 42 -5.03 -5.36 -4.12
CA CYS A 42 -4.23 -6.57 -4.39
C CYS A 42 -3.06 -6.70 -3.40
N VAL A 43 -2.32 -5.61 -3.18
CA VAL A 43 -1.20 -5.58 -2.23
C VAL A 43 -1.67 -5.86 -0.81
N PHE A 44 -2.81 -5.31 -0.39
CA PHE A 44 -3.37 -5.60 0.93
C PHE A 44 -3.74 -7.07 1.08
N ILE A 45 -4.40 -7.68 0.08
CA ILE A 45 -4.73 -9.10 0.07
C ILE A 45 -3.46 -9.96 0.17
N VAL A 46 -2.44 -9.67 -0.65
CA VAL A 46 -1.14 -10.36 -0.59
C VAL A 46 -0.50 -10.20 0.79
N SER A 47 -0.59 -9.01 1.39
CA SER A 47 -0.06 -8.76 2.73
C SER A 47 -0.74 -9.64 3.76
N ILE A 48 -2.08 -9.71 3.80
CA ILE A 48 -2.79 -10.59 4.73
C ILE A 48 -2.48 -12.06 4.46
N LEU A 49 -2.47 -12.50 3.20
CA LEU A 49 -2.22 -13.91 2.87
C LEU A 49 -0.77 -14.34 3.13
N SER A 50 0.17 -13.40 3.16
CA SER A 50 1.61 -13.69 3.30
C SER A 50 1.96 -14.50 4.56
N VAL A 51 1.27 -14.29 5.69
CA VAL A 51 1.55 -15.02 6.94
C VAL A 51 1.02 -16.46 6.87
N PRO A 52 -0.28 -16.73 6.55
CA PRO A 52 -0.78 -18.09 6.34
C PRO A 52 0.03 -18.87 5.32
N THR A 53 0.51 -18.19 4.27
CA THR A 53 1.32 -18.82 3.23
C THR A 53 2.61 -19.43 3.77
N MET A 54 3.27 -18.82 4.77
CA MET A 54 4.47 -19.40 5.39
C MET A 54 4.16 -20.76 6.05
N TYR A 55 3.04 -20.85 6.75
CA TYR A 55 2.61 -22.10 7.37
C TYR A 55 2.19 -23.16 6.35
N ILE A 56 1.49 -22.76 5.28
CA ILE A 56 1.11 -23.69 4.21
C ILE A 56 2.35 -24.26 3.53
N LYS A 57 3.36 -23.42 3.27
CA LYS A 57 4.63 -23.85 2.70
C LYS A 57 5.31 -24.90 3.57
N GLU A 58 5.42 -24.65 4.87
CA GLU A 58 6.05 -25.59 5.81
C GLU A 58 5.26 -26.91 5.94
N ILE A 59 3.93 -26.84 6.06
CA ILE A 59 3.08 -28.02 6.29
C ILE A 59 2.95 -28.89 5.02
N TYR A 60 3.02 -28.28 3.82
CA TYR A 60 2.79 -28.97 2.55
C TYR A 60 3.94 -28.79 1.56
N PRO A 61 5.09 -29.49 1.74
CA PRO A 61 6.26 -29.39 0.87
C PRO A 61 5.99 -29.72 -0.61
N ARG A 62 4.92 -30.47 -0.91
CA ARG A 62 4.47 -30.73 -2.29
C ARG A 62 4.23 -29.45 -3.11
N PHE A 63 3.96 -28.32 -2.47
CA PHE A 63 3.74 -27.04 -3.12
C PHE A 63 5.02 -26.18 -3.24
N ASP A 64 6.21 -26.68 -2.89
CA ASP A 64 7.47 -25.91 -2.95
C ASP A 64 7.77 -25.33 -4.33
N TRP A 65 7.41 -26.05 -5.39
CA TRP A 65 7.55 -25.56 -6.76
C TRP A 65 6.69 -24.31 -7.02
N VAL A 66 5.48 -24.24 -6.43
CA VAL A 66 4.59 -23.07 -6.53
C VAL A 66 5.24 -21.88 -5.83
N PHE A 67 5.78 -22.07 -4.62
CA PHE A 67 6.47 -21.00 -3.89
C PHE A 67 7.76 -20.54 -4.57
N SER A 68 8.46 -21.45 -5.24
CA SER A 68 9.62 -21.12 -6.06
C SER A 68 9.23 -20.23 -7.24
N VAL A 69 8.15 -20.55 -7.95
CA VAL A 69 7.60 -19.70 -9.01
C VAL A 69 7.11 -18.37 -8.45
N LEU A 70 6.46 -18.34 -7.29
CA LEU A 70 6.01 -17.10 -6.67
C LEU A 70 7.19 -16.19 -6.25
N SER A 71 8.31 -16.78 -5.83
CA SER A 71 9.51 -16.03 -5.48
C SER A 71 10.10 -15.25 -6.66
N PHE A 72 9.83 -15.68 -7.91
CA PHE A 72 10.17 -14.91 -9.10
C PHE A 72 9.57 -13.49 -9.08
N PHE A 73 8.37 -13.31 -8.51
CA PHE A 73 7.73 -12.00 -8.44
C PHE A 73 8.44 -11.01 -7.50
N VAL A 74 9.38 -11.47 -6.65
CA VAL A 74 10.29 -10.56 -5.90
C VAL A 74 11.09 -9.67 -6.85
N LEU A 75 11.41 -10.18 -8.05
CA LEU A 75 12.08 -9.42 -9.10
C LEU A 75 11.32 -8.14 -9.46
N SER A 76 9.98 -8.12 -9.38
CA SER A 76 9.19 -6.91 -9.64
C SER A 76 9.52 -5.76 -8.70
N THR A 77 9.81 -6.07 -7.43
CA THR A 77 10.19 -5.07 -6.42
C THR A 77 11.61 -4.57 -6.68
N ILE A 78 12.51 -5.45 -7.11
CA ILE A 78 13.88 -5.08 -7.52
C ILE A 78 13.83 -4.15 -8.74
N ILE A 79 13.01 -4.47 -9.74
CA ILE A 79 12.81 -3.62 -10.92
C ILE A 79 12.27 -2.26 -10.50
N LEU A 80 11.27 -2.22 -9.60
CA LEU A 80 10.73 -0.96 -9.07
C LEU A 80 11.80 -0.13 -8.37
N PHE A 81 12.61 -0.77 -7.51
CA PHE A 81 13.75 -0.12 -6.86
C PHE A 81 14.75 0.45 -7.86
N ILE A 82 15.06 -0.26 -8.95
CA ILE A 82 15.98 0.24 -9.98
C ILE A 82 15.36 1.40 -10.75
N CYS A 83 14.09 1.31 -11.16
CA CYS A 83 13.40 2.38 -11.87
C CYS A 83 13.39 3.68 -11.06
N TYR A 84 13.02 3.60 -9.78
CA TYR A 84 13.00 4.76 -8.88
C TYR A 84 14.41 5.28 -8.59
N TRP A 85 15.42 4.41 -8.58
CA TRP A 85 16.82 4.85 -8.45
C TRP A 85 17.22 5.74 -9.61
N PHE A 86 16.91 5.38 -10.85
CA PHE A 86 17.24 6.21 -12.02
C PHE A 86 16.55 7.57 -11.97
N THR A 87 15.29 7.64 -11.52
CA THR A 87 14.58 8.90 -11.31
C THR A 87 15.21 9.73 -10.19
N TYR A 88 15.57 9.11 -9.06
CA TYR A 88 16.23 9.81 -7.96
C TYR A 88 17.60 10.34 -8.39
N LYS A 89 18.40 9.50 -9.03
CA LYS A 89 19.72 9.80 -9.57
C LYS A 89 19.69 10.97 -10.55
N SER A 90 18.66 11.07 -11.41
CA SER A 90 18.56 12.19 -12.37
C SER A 90 18.27 13.54 -11.72
N ILE A 91 17.71 13.55 -10.51
CA ILE A 91 17.36 14.78 -9.78
C ILE A 91 18.44 15.15 -8.78
N GLN A 92 18.90 14.19 -7.97
CA GLN A 92 19.82 14.44 -6.85
C GLN A 92 21.28 14.12 -7.15
N GLY A 93 21.57 13.45 -8.27
CA GLY A 93 22.92 13.02 -8.65
C GLY A 93 23.28 11.61 -8.15
N SER A 94 24.47 11.12 -8.53
CA SER A 94 24.86 9.71 -8.43
C SER A 94 25.93 9.39 -7.39
N SER A 95 26.15 10.26 -6.40
CA SER A 95 27.12 9.98 -5.33
C SER A 95 26.71 8.76 -4.50
N PHE A 96 27.68 8.13 -3.82
CA PHE A 96 27.39 7.04 -2.89
C PHE A 96 26.47 7.49 -1.75
N ASP A 97 26.66 8.70 -1.23
CA ASP A 97 25.80 9.28 -0.19
C ASP A 97 24.35 9.40 -0.67
N ASN A 98 24.16 9.87 -1.91
CA ASN A 98 22.84 9.93 -2.53
C ASN A 98 22.19 8.56 -2.69
N PHE A 99 22.97 7.50 -2.94
CA PHE A 99 22.46 6.14 -3.03
C PHE A 99 22.00 5.62 -1.67
N VAL A 100 22.77 5.89 -0.61
CA VAL A 100 22.38 5.54 0.76
C VAL A 100 21.10 6.28 1.17
N ASP A 101 20.99 7.56 0.84
CA ASP A 101 19.79 8.34 1.12
C ASP A 101 18.59 7.88 0.30
N TYR A 102 18.81 7.49 -0.96
CA TYR A 102 17.78 6.86 -1.78
C TYR A 102 17.25 5.57 -1.15
N ILE A 103 18.12 4.69 -0.64
CA ILE A 103 17.71 3.47 0.06
C ILE A 103 16.78 3.83 1.22
N LYS A 104 17.18 4.75 2.10
CA LYS A 104 16.36 5.16 3.25
C LYS A 104 15.00 5.70 2.81
N ILE A 105 14.98 6.59 1.82
CA ILE A 105 13.75 7.21 1.31
C ILE A 105 12.86 6.16 0.65
N PHE A 106 13.41 5.25 -0.16
CA PHE A 106 12.65 4.21 -0.83
C PHE A 106 11.99 3.27 0.18
N PHE A 107 12.75 2.74 1.15
CA PHE A 107 12.19 1.83 2.17
C PHE A 107 11.16 2.54 3.05
N THR A 108 11.38 3.81 3.39
CA THR A 108 10.41 4.62 4.14
C THR A 108 9.14 4.82 3.32
N PHE A 109 9.27 5.28 2.08
CA PHE A 109 8.16 5.47 1.15
C PHE A 109 7.36 4.18 0.96
N PHE A 110 8.05 3.08 0.67
CA PHE A 110 7.41 1.81 0.37
C PHE A 110 6.69 1.25 1.61
N SER A 111 7.31 1.32 2.79
CA SER A 111 6.66 0.94 4.06
C SER A 111 5.41 1.77 4.34
N VAL A 112 5.48 3.09 4.16
CA VAL A 112 4.33 3.97 4.36
C VAL A 112 3.23 3.70 3.33
N ALA A 113 3.58 3.45 2.07
CA ALA A 113 2.64 3.07 1.02
C ALA A 113 1.92 1.75 1.35
N LEU A 114 2.64 0.76 1.89
CA LEU A 114 2.09 -0.49 2.41
C LEU A 114 1.17 -0.23 3.63
N GLY A 115 1.56 0.64 4.55
CA GLY A 115 0.72 1.01 5.70
C GLY A 115 -0.61 1.67 5.30
N PHE A 116 -0.65 2.42 4.20
CA PHE A 116 -1.89 3.00 3.67
C PHE A 116 -2.77 2.00 2.90
N SER A 117 -2.31 0.77 2.70
CA SER A 117 -3.04 -0.24 1.91
C SER A 117 -4.43 -0.55 2.47
N LEU A 118 -4.63 -0.57 3.80
CA LEU A 118 -5.95 -0.79 4.42
C LEU A 118 -6.98 0.27 3.99
N HIS A 119 -6.68 1.56 4.22
CA HIS A 119 -7.61 2.64 3.86
C HIS A 119 -7.85 2.70 2.36
N ASN A 120 -6.80 2.51 1.57
CA ASN A 120 -6.90 2.51 0.12
C ASN A 120 -7.75 1.33 -0.37
N SER A 121 -7.62 0.15 0.23
CA SER A 121 -8.44 -1.02 -0.08
C SER A 121 -9.91 -0.79 0.22
N ILE A 122 -10.24 -0.21 1.38
CA ILE A 122 -11.61 0.15 1.74
C ILE A 122 -12.17 1.13 0.70
N ALA A 123 -11.40 2.18 0.37
CA ALA A 123 -11.80 3.19 -0.61
C ALA A 123 -12.05 2.59 -2.01
N VAL A 124 -11.18 1.68 -2.45
CA VAL A 124 -11.30 0.98 -3.74
C VAL A 124 -12.54 0.08 -3.76
N LEU A 125 -12.76 -0.72 -2.70
CA LEU A 125 -13.94 -1.58 -2.58
C LEU A 125 -15.23 -0.75 -2.62
N GLU A 126 -15.29 0.35 -1.87
CA GLU A 126 -16.43 1.27 -1.92
C GLU A 126 -16.65 1.85 -3.32
N GLY A 127 -15.58 2.18 -4.05
CA GLY A 127 -15.65 2.70 -5.41
C GLY A 127 -16.18 1.68 -6.41
N HIS A 128 -15.70 0.43 -6.35
CA HIS A 128 -16.21 -0.68 -7.17
C HIS A 128 -17.66 -1.02 -6.84
N MET A 129 -18.05 -0.97 -5.56
CA MET A 129 -19.44 -1.15 -5.12
C MET A 129 -20.34 0.05 -5.46
N GLY A 130 -19.77 1.18 -5.90
CA GLY A 130 -20.52 2.38 -6.25
C GLY A 130 -21.14 3.11 -5.06
N LYS A 131 -20.58 2.94 -3.86
CA LYS A 131 -21.08 3.58 -2.64
C LYS A 131 -20.86 5.09 -2.72
N ARG A 132 -21.96 5.84 -2.87
CA ARG A 132 -21.93 7.31 -2.85
C ARG A 132 -21.62 7.78 -1.43
N SER A 133 -20.46 8.39 -1.25
CA SER A 133 -20.07 9.06 0.00
C SER A 133 -19.99 10.55 -0.24
N GLU A 134 -20.26 11.34 0.80
CA GLU A 134 -20.05 12.78 0.72
C GLU A 134 -18.59 13.09 0.38
N PHE A 135 -18.38 14.04 -0.53
CA PHE A 135 -17.07 14.62 -0.76
C PHE A 135 -16.75 15.57 0.39
N VAL A 136 -16.35 15.00 1.53
CA VAL A 136 -15.84 15.77 2.65
C VAL A 136 -14.53 16.40 2.19
N ARG A 137 -14.57 17.70 1.91
CA ARG A 137 -13.38 18.45 1.47
C ARG A 137 -12.31 18.32 2.54
N THR A 138 -11.05 18.30 2.12
CA THR A 138 -9.91 18.35 3.02
C THR A 138 -10.08 19.48 4.03
N PRO A 139 -9.90 19.21 5.33
CA PRO A 139 -10.05 20.23 6.36
C PRO A 139 -9.18 21.45 6.07
N LYS A 140 -9.80 22.63 5.95
CA LYS A 140 -9.07 23.89 5.87
C LYS A 140 -8.81 24.39 7.29
N PHE A 141 -7.61 24.17 7.78
CA PHE A 141 -7.23 24.53 9.16
C PHE A 141 -6.98 26.04 9.36
N ASN A 142 -6.93 26.82 8.26
CA ASN A 142 -6.72 28.27 8.27
C ASN A 142 -5.56 28.72 9.19
N LEU A 143 -4.46 27.95 9.18
CA LEU A 143 -3.24 28.24 9.93
C LEU A 143 -2.46 29.30 9.15
N ASN A 144 -2.13 30.41 9.81
CA ASN A 144 -1.38 31.51 9.20
C ASN A 144 0.10 31.45 9.58
N ASN A 145 0.44 30.80 10.71
CA ASN A 145 1.81 30.65 11.20
C ASN A 145 2.16 29.19 11.51
N LEU A 146 3.44 28.82 11.39
CA LEU A 146 3.96 27.48 11.71
C LEU A 146 3.78 27.08 13.19
N THR A 147 3.58 28.05 14.08
CA THR A 147 3.36 27.87 15.52
C THR A 147 1.88 27.76 15.90
N ASP A 148 0.95 27.93 14.95
CA ASP A 148 -0.49 27.90 15.25
C ASP A 148 -0.91 26.51 15.73
N SER A 149 -1.57 26.47 16.89
CA SER A 149 -2.01 25.24 17.54
C SER A 149 -3.22 24.63 16.82
N TRP A 150 -3.18 23.32 16.63
CA TRP A 150 -4.27 22.57 16.00
C TRP A 150 -5.41 22.28 17.01
N LYS A 151 -5.17 22.53 18.31
CA LYS A 151 -6.09 22.21 19.40
C LYS A 151 -7.40 22.97 19.26
N GLY A 152 -8.52 22.22 19.25
CA GLY A 152 -9.88 22.78 19.21
C GLY A 152 -10.52 22.85 17.83
N ASN A 153 -9.84 22.42 16.75
CA ASN A 153 -10.45 22.42 15.43
C ASN A 153 -11.56 21.37 15.30
N LYS A 154 -12.72 21.74 14.73
CA LYS A 154 -13.90 20.88 14.56
C LYS A 154 -13.65 19.58 13.78
N TYR A 155 -12.55 19.52 13.03
CA TYR A 155 -12.14 18.33 12.27
C TYR A 155 -11.35 17.32 13.11
N LEU A 156 -10.90 17.69 14.31
CA LEU A 156 -10.21 16.78 15.24
C LEU A 156 -11.24 15.97 16.02
N THR A 157 -11.38 14.71 15.64
CA THR A 157 -12.27 13.77 16.32
C THR A 157 -11.51 13.08 17.47
N LYS A 158 -11.97 13.25 18.71
CA LYS A 158 -11.32 12.70 19.93
C LYS A 158 -11.51 11.19 20.12
N LYS A 159 -12.43 10.55 19.37
CA LYS A 159 -12.72 9.12 19.50
C LYS A 159 -11.76 8.29 18.65
N LEU A 160 -11.33 7.15 19.17
CA LEU A 160 -10.55 6.16 18.44
C LEU A 160 -11.38 5.66 17.24
N SER A 161 -10.83 5.76 16.04
CA SER A 161 -11.54 5.31 14.84
C SER A 161 -11.45 3.79 14.72
N ARG A 162 -12.46 3.15 14.11
CA ARG A 162 -12.42 1.71 13.82
C ARG A 162 -11.19 1.34 12.99
N ASN A 163 -10.81 2.19 12.04
CA ASN A 163 -9.64 1.96 11.19
C ASN A 163 -8.34 1.93 12.01
N MET A 164 -8.23 2.76 13.04
CA MET A 164 -7.05 2.77 13.91
C MET A 164 -6.91 1.48 14.72
N ILE A 165 -8.02 0.89 15.19
CA ILE A 165 -8.00 -0.44 15.84
C ILE A 165 -7.51 -1.50 14.84
N LEU A 166 -7.98 -1.44 13.59
CA LEU A 166 -7.54 -2.34 12.54
C LEU A 166 -6.06 -2.15 12.17
N GLU A 167 -5.57 -0.91 12.11
CA GLU A 167 -4.15 -0.61 11.89
C GLU A 167 -3.27 -1.21 12.98
N PHE A 168 -3.66 -1.06 14.25
CA PHE A 168 -2.95 -1.66 15.38
C PHE A 168 -2.98 -3.19 15.34
N ALA A 169 -4.13 -3.77 15.02
CA ALA A 169 -4.27 -5.21 14.85
C ALA A 169 -3.37 -5.73 13.72
N LEU A 170 -3.29 -5.01 12.59
CA LEU A 170 -2.41 -5.35 11.47
C LEU A 170 -0.94 -5.19 11.83
N MET A 171 -0.57 -4.16 12.58
CA MET A 171 0.77 -4.03 13.12
C MET A 171 1.14 -5.26 13.97
N GLY A 172 0.27 -5.67 14.91
CA GLY A 172 0.47 -6.88 15.70
C GLY A 172 0.51 -8.16 14.85
N TYR A 173 -0.31 -8.23 13.81
CA TYR A 173 -0.35 -9.35 12.86
C TYR A 173 0.96 -9.53 12.09
N PHE A 174 1.57 -8.44 11.62
CA PHE A 174 2.85 -8.52 10.92
C PHE A 174 4.04 -8.70 11.86
N LEU A 175 3.94 -8.23 13.10
CA LEU A 175 4.88 -8.62 14.16
C LEU A 175 4.83 -10.13 14.41
N PHE A 176 3.64 -10.72 14.43
CA PHE A 176 3.46 -12.17 14.49
C PHE A 176 4.05 -12.87 13.26
N GLY A 177 3.86 -12.32 12.04
CA GLY A 177 4.51 -12.83 10.83
C GLY A 177 6.04 -12.86 10.94
N MET A 178 6.65 -11.77 11.43
CA MET A 178 8.09 -11.71 11.69
C MET A 178 8.55 -12.75 12.73
N TYR A 179 7.78 -12.92 13.82
CA TYR A 179 8.06 -13.95 14.81
C TYR A 179 7.98 -15.35 14.19
N SER A 180 6.98 -15.61 13.34
CA SER A 180 6.74 -16.90 12.69
C SER A 180 7.88 -17.33 11.77
N ALA A 181 8.65 -16.39 11.21
CA ALA A 181 9.85 -16.69 10.42
C ALA A 181 10.90 -17.50 11.17
N VAL A 182 11.01 -17.31 12.50
CA VAL A 182 12.02 -17.97 13.33
C VAL A 182 11.74 -19.47 13.54
N PRO A 183 10.59 -19.90 14.10
CA PRO A 183 10.31 -21.33 14.30
C PRO A 183 10.12 -22.09 12.98
N LEU A 184 9.67 -21.42 11.91
CA LEU A 184 9.54 -22.02 10.56
C LEU A 184 10.87 -22.01 9.78
N ASN A 185 11.92 -21.35 10.30
CA ASN A 185 13.18 -21.16 9.61
C ASN A 185 13.04 -20.63 8.16
N ASP A 186 12.03 -19.77 7.92
CA ASP A 186 11.74 -19.16 6.62
C ASP A 186 11.76 -17.63 6.72
N PHE A 187 12.89 -17.04 6.33
CA PHE A 187 13.10 -15.59 6.34
C PHE A 187 12.79 -14.91 5.00
N GLY A 188 12.28 -15.65 4.00
CA GLY A 188 12.08 -15.11 2.65
C GLY A 188 11.15 -13.89 2.62
N LEU A 189 10.10 -13.90 3.44
CA LEU A 189 9.13 -12.79 3.56
C LEU A 189 9.44 -11.81 4.70
N PHE A 190 10.51 -12.05 5.48
CA PHE A 190 10.81 -11.24 6.65
C PHE A 190 10.98 -9.73 6.34
N PRO A 191 11.72 -9.32 5.28
CA PRO A 191 11.82 -7.90 4.92
C PRO A 191 10.46 -7.29 4.58
N PHE A 192 9.58 -8.07 3.92
CA PHE A 192 8.24 -7.63 3.56
C PHE A 192 7.36 -7.44 4.81
N HIS A 193 7.37 -8.39 5.75
CA HIS A 193 6.66 -8.26 7.02
C HIS A 193 7.18 -7.12 7.88
N PHE A 194 8.49 -6.89 7.89
CA PHE A 194 9.08 -5.75 8.59
C PHE A 194 8.58 -4.41 8.03
N MET A 195 8.57 -4.25 6.70
CA MET A 195 8.03 -3.03 6.06
C MET A 195 6.53 -2.84 6.35
N LEU A 196 5.76 -3.93 6.39
CA LEU A 196 4.34 -3.90 6.77
C LEU A 196 4.16 -3.50 8.24
N PHE A 197 4.93 -4.10 9.15
CA PHE A 197 4.93 -3.74 10.57
C PHE A 197 5.27 -2.25 10.78
N ALA A 198 6.37 -1.79 10.18
CA ALA A 198 6.79 -0.39 10.26
C ALA A 198 5.77 0.56 9.61
N GLY A 199 5.20 0.17 8.47
CA GLY A 199 4.19 0.93 7.75
C GLY A 199 2.89 1.12 8.54
N PHE A 200 2.30 0.01 9.01
CA PHE A 200 1.08 0.07 9.83
C PHE A 200 1.33 0.74 11.17
N GLY A 201 2.50 0.51 11.79
CA GLY A 201 2.93 1.23 12.99
C GLY A 201 2.99 2.73 12.76
N PHE A 202 3.64 3.19 11.68
CA PHE A 202 3.72 4.60 11.33
C PHE A 202 2.31 5.22 11.16
N VAL A 203 1.42 4.58 10.40
CA VAL A 203 0.06 5.08 10.18
C VAL A 203 -0.72 5.13 11.50
N PHE A 204 -0.63 4.09 12.33
CA PHE A 204 -1.28 4.03 13.64
C PHE A 204 -0.81 5.16 14.57
N PHE A 205 0.51 5.31 14.76
CA PHE A 205 1.07 6.33 15.64
C PHE A 205 0.76 7.74 15.13
N LYS A 206 0.84 7.98 13.82
CA LYS A 206 0.46 9.28 13.26
C LYS A 206 -1.03 9.58 13.45
N SER A 207 -1.91 8.59 13.26
CA SER A 207 -3.34 8.71 13.52
C SER A 207 -3.65 9.00 14.99
N LEU A 208 -2.87 8.45 15.92
CA LEU A 208 -2.97 8.71 17.35
C LEU A 208 -2.48 10.12 17.69
N THR A 209 -1.27 10.51 17.26
CA THR A 209 -0.68 11.82 17.58
C THR A 209 -1.42 12.98 16.95
N ALA A 210 -2.01 12.81 15.76
CA ALA A 210 -2.78 13.87 15.12
C ALA A 210 -4.07 14.24 15.87
N ARG A 211 -4.48 13.43 16.86
CA ARG A 211 -5.68 13.64 17.68
C ARG A 211 -5.37 14.13 19.11
N ALA A 212 -4.11 14.02 19.56
CA ALA A 212 -3.64 14.44 20.88
C ALA A 212 -3.29 15.94 20.87
#